data_AF-A0A352KDG8-F1
#
_entry.id   AF-A0A352KDG8-F1
#
_cell.length_a   1.000
_cell.length_b   1.000
_cell.length_c   1.000
_cell.angle_alpha   90.00
_cell.angle_beta   90.00
_cell.angle_gamma   90.00
#
_symmetry.space_group_name_H-M   'P 1'
#
loop_
_entity.id
_entity.type
_entity.pdbx_description
1 polymer ?
#
loop_
_entity_poly.entity_id
_entity_poly.type
_entity_poly.pdbx_seq_one_letter_code
_entity_poly.pdbx_strand_id
1 'polypeptide(L)'
;GMSGVESDVIPYGSVLGNRAHLGGLNIIGLKRRNFSREQIHALRNAYRMLFAEEGTLQERMEDVAELFKDHGEVMEIVTFIRGATRSICTPKA
;
A
#
# COMPACT_ATOMS: atom_id res chain seq x y z
N GLY A 1 -5.60 -9.12 -24.65
CA GLY A 1 -5.36 -8.82 -23.22
C GLY A 1 -4.63 -7.50 -23.15
N MET A 2 -5.21 -6.50 -22.50
CA MET A 2 -4.63 -5.15 -22.42
C MET A 2 -4.84 -4.64 -21.00
N SER A 3 -3.84 -4.85 -20.16
CA SER A 3 -3.68 -4.06 -18.95
C SER A 3 -2.18 -3.84 -18.83
N GLY A 4 -1.69 -2.81 -19.53
CA GLY A 4 -0.34 -2.31 -19.36
C GLY A 4 -0.26 -1.68 -17.98
N VAL A 5 0.05 -2.49 -16.97
CA VAL A 5 0.39 -1.98 -15.64
C VAL A 5 1.86 -1.61 -15.72
N GLU A 6 2.16 -0.35 -16.03
CA GLU A 6 3.53 0.16 -16.10
C GLU A 6 4.17 0.31 -14.71
N SER A 7 3.35 0.25 -13.65
CA SER A 7 3.76 0.45 -12.26
C SER A 7 3.38 -0.72 -11.34
N ASP A 8 4.20 -1.01 -10.33
CA ASP A 8 3.95 -2.12 -9.42
C ASP A 8 2.83 -1.80 -8.42
N VAL A 9 1.89 -2.71 -8.26
CA VAL A 9 0.77 -2.58 -7.31
C VAL A 9 1.19 -3.12 -5.95
N ILE A 10 1.08 -2.30 -4.90
CA ILE A 10 1.43 -2.72 -3.54
C ILE A 10 0.57 -3.90 -3.06
N PRO A 11 1.10 -4.73 -2.14
CA PRO A 11 0.30 -5.73 -1.43
C PRO A 11 -0.97 -5.10 -0.87
N TYR A 12 -2.07 -5.85 -0.95
CA TYR A 12 -3.41 -5.43 -0.50
C TYR A 12 -4.00 -4.23 -1.25
N GLY A 13 -3.30 -3.64 -2.22
CA GLY A 13 -3.77 -2.56 -3.07
C GLY A 13 -4.91 -2.99 -3.99
N SER A 14 -5.79 -2.06 -4.31
CA SER A 14 -6.82 -2.19 -5.34
C SER A 14 -6.56 -1.15 -6.42
N VAL A 15 -6.65 -1.55 -7.68
CA VAL A 15 -6.42 -0.67 -8.83
C VAL A 15 -7.75 -0.33 -9.50
N LEU A 16 -7.90 0.92 -9.93
CA LEU A 16 -9.08 1.40 -10.65
C LEU A 16 -8.69 1.94 -12.04
N GLY A 17 -9.43 1.49 -13.07
CA GLY A 17 -9.39 2.05 -14.43
C GLY A 17 -8.27 1.56 -15.35
N ASN A 18 -8.33 1.97 -16.62
CA ASN A 18 -7.44 1.53 -17.71
C ASN A 18 -5.99 2.05 -17.61
N ARG A 19 -5.69 3.01 -16.73
CA ARG A 19 -4.34 3.59 -16.51
C ARG A 19 -3.72 3.25 -15.13
N ALA A 20 -4.29 2.26 -14.45
CA ALA A 20 -3.77 1.68 -13.20
C ALA A 20 -3.35 2.68 -12.09
N HIS A 21 -4.30 3.49 -11.60
CA HIS A 21 -4.08 4.25 -10.36
C HIS A 21 -4.44 3.41 -9.14
N LEU A 22 -3.73 3.62 -8.03
CA LEU A 22 -4.04 2.96 -6.76
C LEU A 22 -5.31 3.57 -6.17
N GLY A 23 -6.38 2.79 -6.12
CA GLY A 23 -7.70 3.19 -5.61
C GLY A 23 -7.87 3.03 -4.11
N GLY A 24 -6.83 2.58 -3.39
CA GLY A 24 -6.89 2.22 -1.97
C GLY A 24 -6.54 0.77 -1.72
N LEU A 25 -6.96 0.26 -0.56
CA LEU A 25 -6.79 -1.13 -0.16
C LEU A 25 -8.03 -1.96 -0.53
N ASN A 26 -7.83 -3.24 -0.89
CA ASN A 26 -8.88 -4.21 -1.13
C ASN A 26 -9.48 -4.72 0.19
N ILE A 27 -10.24 -3.87 0.88
CA ILE A 27 -10.84 -4.17 2.19
C ILE A 27 -11.77 -5.39 2.13
N ILE A 28 -12.50 -5.57 1.03
CA ILE A 28 -13.39 -6.73 0.84
C ILE A 28 -12.55 -8.02 0.79
N GLY A 29 -11.44 -8.01 0.04
CA GLY A 29 -10.50 -9.13 -0.02
C GLY A 29 -9.87 -9.45 1.33
N LEU A 30 -9.47 -8.43 2.10
CA LEU A 30 -8.93 -8.60 3.45
C LEU A 30 -9.94 -9.24 4.39
N LYS A 31 -11.19 -8.75 4.40
CA LYS A 31 -12.28 -9.33 5.20
C LYS A 31 -12.55 -10.78 4.83
N ARG A 32 -12.56 -11.11 3.53
CA ARG A 32 -12.73 -12.50 3.05
C ARG A 32 -11.58 -13.42 3.45
N ARG A 33 -10.39 -12.87 3.69
CA ARG A 33 -9.21 -13.59 4.20
C ARG A 33 -9.12 -13.60 5.72
N ASN A 34 -10.18 -13.21 6.43
CA ASN A 34 -10.27 -13.18 7.90
C ASN A 34 -9.21 -12.30 8.58
N PHE A 35 -8.75 -11.24 7.92
CA PHE A 35 -7.93 -10.23 8.59
C PHE A 35 -8.73 -9.63 9.76
N SER A 36 -8.07 -9.48 10.91
CA SER A 36 -8.68 -8.89 12.08
C SER A 36 -9.03 -7.42 11.83
N ARG A 37 -9.95 -6.89 12.63
CA ARG A 37 -10.29 -5.46 12.55
C ARG A 37 -9.08 -4.58 12.82
N GLU A 38 -8.21 -5.00 13.73
CA GLU A 38 -6.96 -4.32 14.08
C GLU A 38 -5.98 -4.30 12.89
N GLN A 39 -5.76 -5.44 12.23
CA GLN A 39 -4.90 -5.52 11.04
C GLN A 39 -5.42 -4.63 9.89
N ILE A 40 -6.73 -4.65 9.66
CA ILE A 40 -7.36 -3.79 8.64
C ILE A 40 -7.17 -2.31 8.98
N HIS A 41 -7.26 -1.93 10.25
CA HIS A 41 -7.03 -0.55 10.69
C HIS A 41 -5.56 -0.15 10.56
N ALA A 42 -4.63 -1.02 10.95
CA ALA A 42 -3.20 -0.80 10.78
C ALA A 42 -2.84 -0.56 9.31
N LEU A 43 -3.30 -1.44 8.41
CA LEU A 43 -3.11 -1.30 6.96
C LEU A 43 -3.66 0.04 6.45
N ARG A 44 -4.86 0.44 6.88
CA ARG A 44 -5.48 1.71 6.45
C ARG A 44 -4.70 2.92 6.92
N ASN A 45 -4.18 2.89 8.15
CA ASN A 45 -3.40 3.99 8.69
C ASN A 45 -2.03 4.08 8.01
N ALA A 46 -1.33 2.95 7.89
CA ALA A 46 -0.06 2.86 7.18
C ALA A 46 -0.19 3.33 5.71
N TYR A 47 -1.24 2.91 5.00
CA TYR A 47 -1.51 3.38 3.63
C TYR A 47 -1.62 4.91 3.56
N ARG A 48 -2.37 5.54 4.48
CA ARG A 48 -2.52 7.00 4.50
C ARG A 48 -1.20 7.70 4.78
N MET A 49 -0.41 7.18 5.71
CA MET A 49 0.91 7.73 6.03
C MET A 49 1.87 7.59 4.86
N LEU A 50 1.96 6.41 4.24
CA LEU A 50 2.83 6.17 3.08
C LEU A 50 2.55 7.11 1.91
N PHE A 51 1.29 7.50 1.69
CA PHE A 51 0.89 8.34 0.57
C PHE A 51 0.41 9.75 0.98
N ALA A 52 0.79 10.23 2.17
CA ALA A 52 0.55 11.61 2.59
C ALA A 52 1.26 12.63 1.68
N GLU A 53 0.86 13.90 1.71
CA GLU A 53 1.54 14.93 0.90
C GLU A 53 2.83 15.43 1.55
N GLU A 54 2.94 15.32 2.88
CA GLU A 54 4.14 15.74 3.61
C GLU A 54 5.28 14.72 3.53
N GLY A 55 6.50 15.23 3.35
CA GLY A 55 7.72 14.43 3.37
C GLY A 55 7.95 13.58 2.13
N THR A 56 9.17 13.06 2.02
CA THR A 56 9.56 12.11 0.99
C THR A 56 8.94 10.74 1.24
N LEU A 57 8.85 9.91 0.20
CA LEU A 57 8.39 8.52 0.35
C LEU A 57 9.32 7.74 1.30
N GLN A 58 10.63 8.04 1.30
CA GLN A 58 11.59 7.37 2.16
C GLN A 58 11.35 7.68 3.65
N GLU A 59 11.20 8.96 4.02
CA GLU A 59 10.89 9.36 5.39
C GLU A 59 9.60 8.68 5.88
N ARG A 60 8.55 8.72 5.06
CA ARG A 60 7.27 8.08 5.39
C ARG A 60 7.38 6.56 5.54
N MET A 61 8.21 5.90 4.73
CA MET A 61 8.47 4.47 4.88
C MET A 61 9.20 4.15 6.18
N GLU A 62 10.13 5.00 6.61
CA GLU A 62 10.84 4.84 7.88
C GLU A 62 9.89 5.04 9.06
N ASP A 63 9.07 6.08 9.04
CA ASP A 63 8.05 6.34 10.06
C ASP A 63 7.04 5.18 10.17
N VAL A 64 6.54 4.70 9.03
CA VAL A 64 5.59 3.58 8.99
C VAL A 64 6.25 2.27 9.47
N ALA A 65 7.52 2.04 9.12
CA ALA A 65 8.25 0.86 9.59
C ALA A 65 8.41 0.86 11.12
N GLU A 66 8.67 2.02 11.74
CA GLU A 66 8.83 2.10 13.19
C GLU A 66 7.47 2.01 13.92
N LEU A 67 6.46 2.76 13.45
CA LEU A 67 5.15 2.82 14.09
C LEU A 67 4.36 1.52 13.99
N PHE A 68 4.58 0.73 12.94
CA PHE A 68 3.83 -0.50 12.67
C PHE A 68 4.73 -1.76 12.66
N LYS A 69 5.87 -1.73 13.36
CA LYS A 69 6.83 -2.85 13.40
C LYS A 69 6.23 -4.20 13.84
N ASP A 70 5.19 -4.15 14.67
CA ASP A 70 4.49 -5.35 15.17
C ASP A 70 3.37 -5.83 14.22
N HIS A 71 3.12 -5.11 13.12
CA HIS A 71 2.13 -5.44 12.10
C HIS A 71 2.80 -6.01 10.84
N GLY A 72 2.92 -7.33 10.79
CA GLY A 72 3.60 -8.03 9.69
C GLY A 72 3.03 -7.69 8.31
N GLU A 73 1.71 -7.51 8.19
CA GLU A 73 1.04 -7.11 6.96
C GLU A 73 1.42 -5.71 6.47
N VAL A 74 1.75 -4.79 7.39
CA VAL A 74 2.23 -3.45 7.05
C VAL A 74 3.68 -3.51 6.61
N MET A 75 4.51 -4.29 7.33
CA MET A 75 5.92 -4.49 6.99
C MET A 75 6.11 -5.16 5.63
N GLU A 76 5.16 -5.98 5.19
CA GLU A 76 5.13 -6.53 3.83
C GLU A 76 5.01 -5.42 2.78
N ILE A 77 4.13 -4.43 2.98
CA ILE A 77 4.00 -3.27 2.07
C ILE A 77 5.31 -2.48 2.04
N VAL A 78 5.90 -2.18 3.20
CA VAL A 78 7.16 -1.41 3.28
C VAL A 78 8.29 -2.15 2.56
N THR A 79 8.42 -3.46 2.80
CA THR A 79 9.46 -4.28 2.17
C THR A 79 9.27 -4.36 0.67
N PHE A 80 8.02 -4.46 0.20
CA PHE A 80 7.69 -4.44 -1.22
C PHE A 80 8.11 -3.12 -1.88
N ILE A 81 7.79 -1.97 -1.27
CA ILE A 81 8.14 -0.67 -1.82
C ILE A 81 9.67 -0.49 -1.86
N ARG A 82 10.38 -0.91 -0.79
CA ARG A 82 11.86 -0.85 -0.75
C ARG A 82 12.52 -1.72 -1.82
N GLY A 83 11.91 -2.85 -2.17
CA GLY A 83 12.42 -3.76 -3.19
C GLY A 83 11.99 -3.42 -4.62
N ALA A 84 11.09 -2.45 -4.80
CA ALA A 84 10.56 -2.10 -6.11
C ALA A 84 11.66 -1.46 -6.98
N THR A 85 11.91 -2.06 -8.14
CA THR A 85 12.86 -1.53 -9.15
C THR A 85 12.16 -0.63 -10.16
N ARG A 86 10.83 -0.67 -10.20
CA ARG A 86 9.95 0.15 -11.03
C ARG A 86 9.13 1.08 -10.15
N SER A 87 8.58 2.13 -10.75
CA SER A 87 7.66 3.03 -10.06
C SER A 87 6.47 2.23 -9.51
N ILE A 88 6.06 2.50 -8.27
CA ILE A 88 4.85 1.92 -7.68
C ILE A 88 3.61 2.71 -8.14
N CYS A 89 2.46 2.04 -8.22
CA CYS A 89 1.18 2.71 -8.40
C CYS A 89 0.91 3.60 -7.20
N THR A 90 0.79 4.91 -7.42
CA THR A 90 0.40 5.88 -6.39
C THR A 90 -1.09 6.20 -6.49
N PRO A 91 -1.69 6.69 -5.38
CA PRO A 91 -3.05 7.21 -5.41
C PRO A 91 -3.14 8.41 -6.36
N LYS A 92 -4.31 8.59 -6.97
CA LYS A 92 -4.57 9.80 -7.76
C LYS A 92 -4.66 10.99 -6.79
N ALA A 93 -3.82 11.99 -6.98
CA ALA A 93 -3.93 13.29 -6.32
C ALA A 93 -5.28 13.97 -6.65
#